data_AF-A0A3C0L5V0-F1
#
_entry.id   AF-A0A3C0L5V0-F1
#
_cell.length_a   1.000
_cell.length_b   1.000
_cell.length_c   1.000
_cell.angle_alpha   90.00
_cell.angle_beta   90.00
_cell.angle_gamma   90.00
#
_symmetry.space_group_name_H-M   'P 1'
#
loop_
_entity.id
_entity.type
_entity.pdbx_description
1 polymer ?
#
loop_
_entity_poly.entity_id
_entity_poly.type
_entity_poly.pdbx_seq_one_letter_code
_entity_poly.pdbx_strand_id
1 'polypeptide(L)' 'LRLGEVSFDAVTACERCAVTTFDQTPDCASDVASKEPLRTLSRYRRRENGYAGGVMFGTYIAPLKVGRIHVGDYAG' A
#
# COMPACT_ATOMS: atom_id res chain seq x y z
N LEU A 1 2.57 11.59 -11.97
CA LEU A 1 3.48 11.77 -10.82
C LEU A 1 4.90 11.68 -11.32
N ARG A 2 5.77 12.61 -10.97
CA ARG A 2 7.20 12.53 -11.29
C ARG A 2 8.03 12.58 -10.01
N LEU A 3 9.01 11.70 -9.90
CA LEU A 3 10.00 11.65 -8.83
C LEU A 3 11.38 11.55 -9.47
N GLY A 4 12.24 12.55 -9.27
CA GLY A 4 13.56 12.61 -9.89
C GLY A 4 13.50 12.49 -11.41
N GLU A 5 14.13 11.43 -11.93
CA GLU A 5 14.20 11.13 -13.37
C GLU A 5 13.01 10.34 -13.92
N VAL A 6 12.15 9.81 -13.03
CA VAL A 6 11.12 8.83 -13.39
C VAL A 6 9.73 9.45 -13.34
N SER A 7 8.97 9.26 -14.41
CA SER A 7 7.55 9.58 -14.49
C SER A 7 6.73 8.31 -14.27
N PHE A 8 5.63 8.45 -13.54
CA PHE A 8 4.74 7.37 -13.15
C PHE A 8 3.29 7.71 -13.49
N ASP A 9 2.59 6.70 -14.00
CA ASP A 9 1.14 6.71 -14.18
C ASP A 9 0.44 6.04 -12.99
N ALA A 10 -0.70 6.58 -12.60
CA ALA A 10 -1.56 5.98 -11.60
C ALA A 10 -2.35 4.82 -12.22
N VAL A 11 -2.22 3.63 -11.65
CA VAL A 11 -2.87 2.43 -12.19
C VAL A 11 -4.18 2.17 -11.46
N THR A 12 -4.13 1.94 -10.15
CA THR A 12 -5.31 1.67 -9.34
C THR A 12 -5.03 1.82 -7.84
N ALA A 13 -6.07 1.87 -7.03
CA ALA A 13 -5.94 1.81 -5.58
C ALA A 13 -5.42 0.43 -5.13
N CYS A 14 -4.54 0.40 -4.14
CA CYS A 14 -4.04 -0.84 -3.55
C CYS A 14 -5.04 -1.33 -2.50
N GLU A 15 -5.65 -2.47 -2.77
CA GLU A 15 -6.40 -3.21 -1.77
C GLU A 15 -5.44 -3.94 -0.83
N ARG A 16 -5.69 -3.90 0.48
CA ARG A 16 -4.83 -4.51 1.49
C ARG A 16 -5.36 -5.87 1.92
N CYS A 17 -4.48 -6.86 1.94
CA CYS A 17 -4.73 -8.18 2.47
C CYS A 17 -4.24 -8.32 3.92
N ALA A 18 -4.46 -9.50 4.52
CA ALA A 18 -4.08 -9.82 5.90
C ALA A 18 -2.58 -9.64 6.21
N VAL A 19 -1.68 -9.61 5.22
CA VAL A 19 -0.24 -9.44 5.46
C VAL A 19 0.09 -8.18 6.28
N THR A 20 -0.71 -7.12 6.19
CA THR A 20 -0.51 -5.92 7.01
C THR A 20 -0.77 -6.10 8.50
N THR A 21 -1.40 -7.21 8.91
CA THR A 21 -1.73 -7.48 10.31
C THR A 21 -0.66 -8.33 11.00
N PHE A 22 0.39 -8.72 10.29
CA PHE A 22 1.49 -9.49 10.86
C PHE A 22 2.51 -8.54 11.47
N ASP A 23 2.96 -8.86 12.68
CA ASP A 23 4.15 -8.23 13.24
C ASP A 23 5.38 -8.65 12.41
N GLN A 24 6.15 -7.66 11.97
CA GLN A 24 7.33 -7.87 11.13
C GLN A 24 8.65 -7.75 11.93
N THR A 25 8.56 -7.61 13.25
CA THR A 25 9.73 -7.62 14.14
C THR A 25 10.30 -9.05 14.26
N PRO A 26 11.64 -9.22 14.31
CA PRO A 26 12.26 -10.55 14.28
C PRO A 26 11.93 -11.44 15.47
N ASP A 27 11.57 -10.83 16.59
CA ASP A 27 11.37 -11.46 17.90
C ASP A 27 9.90 -11.68 18.25
N CYS A 28 8.97 -11.19 17.44
CA CYS A 28 7.55 -11.40 17.65
C CYS A 28 7.07 -12.64 16.90
N ALA A 29 6.58 -13.64 17.63
CA ALA A 29 5.77 -14.70 17.02
C ALA A 29 4.47 -14.03 16.55
N SER A 30 4.32 -13.83 15.24
CA SER A 30 3.22 -13.07 14.65
C SER A 30 1.88 -13.47 15.25
N ASP A 31 1.35 -12.65 16.16
CA ASP A 31 0.08 -12.96 16.80
C ASP A 31 -1.05 -12.47 15.89
N VAL A 32 -1.46 -13.36 14.97
CA VAL A 32 -2.54 -13.15 13.98
C VAL A 32 -3.89 -12.82 14.65
N ALA A 33 -3.98 -12.87 15.98
CA ALA A 33 -5.18 -12.52 16.72
C ALA A 33 -5.66 -11.08 16.46
N SER A 34 -4.75 -10.14 16.24
CA SER A 34 -5.13 -8.76 15.92
C SER A 34 -5.46 -8.63 14.44
N LYS A 35 -6.74 -8.40 14.11
CA LYS A 35 -7.17 -8.00 12.75
C LYS A 35 -6.80 -6.55 12.39
N GLU A 36 -5.98 -5.90 13.21
CA GLU A 36 -5.51 -4.53 12.96
C GLU A 36 -4.27 -4.56 12.06
N PRO A 37 -4.09 -3.57 11.17
CA PRO A 37 -4.87 -2.34 11.05
C PRO A 37 -6.13 -2.44 10.16
N LEU A 38 -6.41 -3.61 9.57
CA LEU A 38 -7.51 -3.77 8.60
C LEU A 38 -8.89 -3.47 9.20
N ARG A 39 -9.13 -3.89 10.45
CA ARG A 39 -10.38 -3.59 11.15
C ARG A 39 -10.61 -2.09 11.26
N THR A 40 -9.61 -1.31 11.66
CA THR A 40 -9.71 0.15 11.72
C THR A 40 -9.90 0.77 10.33
N LEU A 41 -9.06 0.40 9.35
CA LEU A 41 -9.14 0.92 7.99
C LEU A 41 -10.50 0.63 7.32
N SER A 42 -11.09 -0.54 7.59
CA SER A 42 -12.37 -0.94 7.01
C SER A 42 -13.53 0.01 7.34
N ARG A 43 -13.41 0.81 8.41
CA ARG A 43 -14.45 1.76 8.82
C ARG A 43 -14.56 2.98 7.90
N TYR A 44 -13.49 3.34 7.19
CA TYR A 44 -13.45 4.58 6.39
C TYR A 44 -12.73 4.46 5.04
N ARG A 45 -12.12 3.31 4.74
CA ARG A 45 -11.40 3.04 3.48
C ARG A 45 -11.96 1.86 2.69
N ARG A 46 -13.14 1.35 3.05
CA ARG A 46 -13.75 0.19 2.39
C ARG A 46 -14.48 0.59 1.11
N ARG A 47 -14.30 -0.19 0.05
CA ARG A 47 -15.08 -0.16 -1.20
C ARG A 47 -15.71 -1.53 -1.46
N GLU A 48 -16.79 -1.54 -2.24
CA GLU A 48 -17.41 -2.78 -2.70
C GLU A 48 -16.59 -3.45 -3.80
N ASN A 49 -16.83 -4.75 -4.05
CA ASN A 49 -16.21 -5.54 -5.12
C ASN A 49 -14.67 -5.62 -5.07
N GLY A 50 -14.08 -5.53 -3.88
CA GLY A 50 -12.65 -5.80 -3.68
C GLY A 50 -12.34 -7.31 -3.64
N TYR A 51 -11.11 -7.68 -4.00
CA TYR A 51 -10.62 -9.06 -4.05
C TYR A 51 -10.00 -9.57 -2.72
N ALA A 52 -9.72 -8.68 -1.78
CA ALA A 52 -9.04 -8.93 -0.50
C ALA A 52 -9.76 -8.30 0.71
N GLY A 53 -11.07 -8.00 0.60
CA GLY A 53 -11.91 -7.48 1.69
C GLY A 53 -12.37 -6.01 1.54
N GLY A 54 -12.00 -5.38 0.43
CA GLY A 54 -12.43 -4.05 0.01
C GLY A 54 -11.66 -2.90 0.65
N VAL A 55 -10.66 -3.16 1.49
CA VAL A 55 -9.96 -2.12 2.25
C VAL A 55 -8.85 -1.50 1.41
N MET A 56 -9.00 -0.22 1.05
CA MET A 56 -8.07 0.49 0.16
C MET A 56 -7.05 1.33 0.92
N PHE A 57 -5.76 1.06 0.78
CA PHE A 57 -4.71 1.88 1.38
C PHE A 57 -3.43 1.86 0.52
N GLY A 58 -3.15 3.00 -0.14
CA GLY A 58 -2.08 3.14 -1.13
C GLY A 58 -2.59 3.07 -2.57
N THR A 59 -1.66 3.24 -3.52
CA THR A 59 -1.93 3.29 -4.96
C THR A 59 -0.83 2.54 -5.70
N TYR A 60 -1.20 1.70 -6.66
CA TYR A 60 -0.25 1.17 -7.63
C TYR A 60 0.06 2.22 -8.68
N ILE A 61 1.34 2.47 -8.88
CA ILE A 61 1.86 3.36 -9.91
C ILE A 61 2.84 2.58 -10.80
N ALA A 62 2.83 2.86 -12.09
CA ALA A 62 3.71 2.20 -13.06
C ALA A 62 4.76 3.20 -13.58
N PRO A 63 6.06 2.85 -13.57
CA PRO A 63 7.07 3.70 -14.18
C PRO A 63 6.91 3.68 -15.70
N LEU A 64 6.95 4.86 -16.33
CA LEU A 64 6.90 4.99 -17.79
C LEU A 64 8.24 4.63 -18.47
N LYS A 65 9.33 4.67 -17.69
CA LYS A 65 10.68 4.32 -18.12
C LYS A 65 11.52 3.91 -16.92
N VAL A 66 12.61 3.18 -17.17
CA VAL A 66 13.64 2.88 -16.17
C VAL A 66 14.36 4.18 -15.78
N GLY A 67 14.72 4.30 -14.50
CA GLY A 67 15.51 5.41 -13.98
C GLY A 67 15.76 5.25 -12.47
N ARG A 68 16.38 6.26 -11.86
CA ARG A 68 16.65 6.28 -10.41
C ARG A 68 15.76 7.28 -9.69
N ILE A 69 15.41 6.93 -8.46
CA ILE A 69 14.72 7.81 -7.50
C ILE A 69 15.53 7.81 -6.19
N HIS A 70 15.49 8.93 -5.47
CA HIS A 70 16.17 9.10 -4.21
C HIS A 70 15.23 9.68 -3.15
N VAL A 71 15.53 9.40 -1.88
CA VAL A 71 14.85 10.07 -0.77
C VAL A 71 15.09 11.57 -0.89
N GLY A 72 14.02 12.35 -0.87
CA GLY A 72 14.05 13.80 -1.04
C GLY A 72 13.67 14.28 -2.45
N ASP A 73 13.52 13.39 -3.43
CA ASP A 73 12.96 13.76 -4.73
C ASP A 73 11.54 14.33 -4.56
N TYR A 74 11.32 15.52 -5.11
CA TYR A 74 10.02 16.18 -5.02
C TYR A 74 9.00 15.50 -5.93
N ALA A 75 7.77 15.36 -5.41
CA ALA A 75 6.62 14.85 -6.14
C ALA A 75 6.00 15.95 -7.00
N GLY A 76 6.37 15.97 -8.29
CA GLY A 76 5.79 16.84 -9.31
C GLY A 76 4.72 16.19 -10.18
#